data_AF-A0A920B3A2-F1
#
_entry.id   AF-A0A920B3A2-F1
#
_cell.length_a   1.000
_cell.length_b   1.000
_cell.length_c   1.000
_cell.angle_alpha   90.00
_cell.angle_beta   90.00
_cell.angle_gamma   90.00
#
_symmetry.space_group_name_H-M   'P 1'
#
loop_
_entity.id
_entity.type
_entity.pdbx_description
1 polymer ?
#
loop_
_entity_poly.entity_id
_entity_poly.type
_entity_poly.pdbx_seq_one_letter_code
_entity_poly.pdbx_strand_id
1 'polypeptide(L)'
;METIKIVKNCKAGISNDTGCGHLISSTGTPTLTLFGPTDSEKFSPIGNPLHVSISSQKTFKSKNINAIPVNLVLRKLKTIIDY
;
A
#
# COMPACT_ATOMS: atom_id res chain seq x y z
N MET A 1 0.12 20.14 -1.53
CA MET A 1 0.25 20.04 -0.05
C MET A 1 -1.07 19.65 0.64
N GLU A 2 -2.23 19.84 0.00
CA GLU A 2 -3.55 19.45 0.54
C GLU A 2 -3.73 17.93 0.71
N THR A 3 -3.24 17.10 -0.22
CA THR A 3 -3.28 15.63 -0.10
C THR A 3 -2.64 15.15 1.20
N ILE A 4 -1.49 15.70 1.57
CA ILE A 4 -0.80 15.39 2.83
C ILE A 4 -1.67 15.80 4.03
N LYS A 5 -2.32 16.97 3.98
CA LYS A 5 -3.22 17.43 5.07
C LYS A 5 -4.41 16.47 5.25
N ILE A 6 -4.99 15.99 4.15
CA ILE A 6 -6.11 15.03 4.20
C ILE A 6 -5.64 13.69 4.79
N VAL A 7 -4.53 13.15 4.27
CA VAL A 7 -4.00 11.83 4.65
C VAL A 7 -3.63 11.76 6.13
N LYS A 8 -3.17 12.87 6.73
CA LYS A 8 -2.88 12.95 8.17
C LYS A 8 -4.11 12.75 9.07
N ASN A 9 -5.32 12.89 8.53
CA ASN A 9 -6.57 12.63 9.24
C ASN A 9 -7.15 11.24 8.92
N CYS A 10 -6.52 10.47 8.04
CA CYS A 10 -6.94 9.12 7.69
C CYS A 10 -6.28 8.09 8.62
N LYS A 11 -7.00 7.01 8.95
CA LYS A 11 -6.43 5.88 9.69
C LYS A 11 -5.40 5.09 8.88
N ALA A 12 -5.65 4.95 7.58
CA ALA A 12 -4.76 4.25 6.66
C ALA A 12 -4.97 4.76 5.22
N GLY A 13 -3.98 4.51 4.37
CA GLY A 13 -4.06 4.71 2.92
C GLY A 13 -3.95 3.39 2.16
N ILE A 14 -4.49 3.37 0.94
CA ILE A 14 -4.28 2.29 -0.02
C ILE A 14 -3.93 2.89 -1.38
N SER A 15 -2.91 2.35 -2.04
CA SER A 15 -2.49 2.81 -3.36
C SER A 15 -1.79 1.69 -4.12
N ASN A 16 -1.76 1.78 -5.44
CA ASN A 16 -0.73 1.10 -6.23
C ASN A 16 0.62 1.86 -6.14
N ASP A 17 1.66 1.28 -6.74
CA ASP A 17 2.97 1.92 -6.86
C ASP A 17 2.92 3.17 -7.77
N THR A 18 2.66 4.33 -7.17
CA THR A 18 2.57 5.64 -7.82
C THR A 18 3.13 6.72 -6.91
N GLY A 19 3.51 7.87 -7.48
CA GLY A 19 4.00 9.01 -6.70
C GLY A 19 3.04 9.46 -5.58
N CYS A 20 1.73 9.42 -5.82
CA CYS A 20 0.75 9.72 -4.77
C CYS A 20 0.77 8.68 -3.64
N GLY A 21 0.93 7.39 -3.94
CA GLY A 21 1.10 6.34 -2.93
C GLY A 21 2.33 6.59 -2.04
N HIS A 22 3.46 6.96 -2.66
CA HIS A 22 4.69 7.32 -1.93
C HIS A 22 4.53 8.59 -1.07
N LEU A 23 3.78 9.58 -1.57
CA LEU A 23 3.42 10.78 -0.81
C LEU A 23 2.51 10.48 0.39
N ILE A 24 1.60 9.51 0.27
CA ILE A 24 0.76 9.05 1.39
C ILE A 24 1.66 8.41 2.45
N SER A 25 2.50 7.44 2.06
CA SER A 25 3.36 6.72 3.00
C SER A 25 4.39 7.61 3.69
N SER A 26 4.92 8.63 3.00
CA SER A 26 5.93 9.54 3.57
C SER A 26 5.38 10.41 4.70
N THR A 27 4.06 10.51 4.87
CA THR A 27 3.44 11.19 6.02
C THR A 27 3.51 10.37 7.31
N GLY A 28 3.89 9.09 7.22
CA GLY A 28 3.83 8.14 8.32
C GLY A 28 2.44 7.52 8.50
N THR A 29 1.42 7.85 7.69
CA THR A 29 0.12 7.16 7.75
C THR A 29 0.28 5.69 7.30
N PRO A 30 -0.22 4.70 8.08
CA PRO A 30 -0.21 3.29 7.67
C PRO A 30 -0.73 3.13 6.24
N THR A 31 -0.01 2.39 5.40
CA THR A 31 -0.29 2.36 3.97
C THR A 31 -0.19 0.94 3.44
N LEU A 32 -1.22 0.51 2.72
CA LEU A 32 -1.24 -0.73 1.97
C LEU A 32 -0.88 -0.43 0.50
N THR A 33 0.27 -0.92 0.03
CA THR A 33 0.72 -0.73 -1.36
C THR A 33 0.51 -1.99 -2.19
N LEU A 34 -0.11 -1.84 -3.36
CA LEU A 34 -0.37 -2.92 -4.31
C LEU A 34 0.62 -2.87 -5.48
N PHE A 35 1.37 -3.96 -5.66
CA PHE A 35 2.38 -4.10 -6.70
C PHE A 35 1.90 -5.03 -7.81
N GLY A 36 1.81 -4.48 -9.02
CA GLY A 36 1.58 -5.20 -10.27
C GLY A 36 2.92 -5.63 -10.89
N PRO A 37 3.35 -5.01 -12.00
CA PRO A 37 4.60 -5.32 -12.67
C PRO A 37 5.85 -4.71 -12.01
N THR A 38 5.70 -3.78 -11.07
CA THR A 38 6.82 -3.14 -10.38
C THR A 38 7.33 -3.95 -9.19
N ASP A 39 8.61 -3.77 -8.85
CA ASP A 39 9.29 -4.54 -7.83
C ASP A 39 9.01 -4.01 -6.41
N SER A 40 8.26 -4.79 -5.65
CA SER A 40 7.96 -4.50 -4.25
C SER A 40 9.19 -4.43 -3.33
N GLU A 41 10.31 -5.11 -3.62
CA GLU A 41 11.51 -5.03 -2.77
C GLU A 41 12.18 -3.67 -2.86
N LYS A 42 12.14 -3.07 -4.05
CA LYS A 42 12.76 -1.78 -4.32
C LYS A 42 11.90 -0.60 -3.89
N PHE A 43 10.59 -0.73 -4.02
CA PHE A 43 9.65 0.40 -3.91
C PHE A 43 8.66 0.28 -2.76
N SER A 44 8.76 -0.73 -1.88
CA SER A 44 7.90 -0.75 -0.70
C SER A 44 8.21 0.45 0.21
N PRO A 45 7.16 1.10 0.76
CA PRO A 45 7.34 2.21 1.67
C PRO A 45 8.04 1.78 2.96
N ILE A 46 8.90 2.65 3.47
CA ILE A 46 9.70 2.45 4.69
C ILE A 46 9.31 3.48 5.75
N GLY A 47 9.65 3.23 7.03
CA GLY A 47 9.54 4.21 8.11
C GLY A 47 8.36 3.99 9.08
N ASN A 48 7.21 3.47 8.62
CA ASN A 48 6.15 3.00 9.52
C ASN A 48 6.09 1.45 9.50
N PRO A 49 6.18 0.76 10.66
CA PRO A 49 6.07 -0.70 10.73
C PRO A 49 4.71 -1.27 10.30
N LEU A 50 3.67 -0.45 10.26
CA LEU A 50 2.34 -0.79 9.75
C LEU A 50 2.21 -0.61 8.24
N HIS A 51 3.28 -0.23 7.53
CA HIS A 51 3.27 -0.33 6.08
C HIS A 51 3.22 -1.78 5.63
N VAL A 52 2.31 -2.08 4.71
CA VAL A 52 2.12 -3.43 4.17
C VAL A 52 2.11 -3.35 2.65
N SER A 53 2.70 -4.36 2.02
CA SER A 53 2.73 -4.49 0.57
C SER A 53 2.12 -5.82 0.13
N ILE A 54 1.35 -5.82 -0.96
CA ILE A 54 0.94 -7.04 -1.65
C ILE A 54 1.53 -7.00 -3.05
N SER A 55 2.29 -8.05 -3.41
CA SER A 55 2.89 -8.16 -4.74
C SER A 55 2.24 -9.28 -5.53
N SER A 56 1.64 -8.93 -6.67
CA SER A 56 1.09 -9.91 -7.62
C SER A 56 2.16 -10.88 -8.12
N GLN A 57 3.39 -10.40 -8.30
CA GLN A 57 4.52 -11.22 -8.77
C GLN A 57 4.94 -12.23 -7.72
N LYS A 58 5.07 -11.81 -6.46
CA LYS A 58 5.51 -12.69 -5.37
C LYS A 58 4.41 -13.65 -4.91
N THR A 59 3.17 -13.16 -4.80
CA THR A 59 2.07 -13.94 -4.22
C THR A 59 1.33 -14.78 -5.26
N PHE A 60 1.17 -14.28 -6.49
CA PHE A 60 0.33 -14.90 -7.53
C PHE A 60 1.11 -15.26 -8.81
N LYS A 61 2.44 -15.10 -8.82
CA LYS A 61 3.31 -15.38 -9.97
C LYS A 61 2.84 -14.68 -11.26
N SER A 62 2.25 -13.50 -11.12
CA SER A 62 1.69 -12.72 -12.23
C SER A 62 2.14 -11.27 -12.12
N LYS A 63 2.39 -10.61 -13.25
CA LYS A 63 2.63 -9.15 -13.30
C LYS A 63 1.33 -8.34 -13.32
N ASN A 64 0.19 -9.01 -13.49
CA ASN A 64 -1.11 -8.37 -13.54
C ASN A 64 -1.60 -8.06 -12.12
N ILE A 65 -1.74 -6.78 -11.79
CA ILE A 65 -2.24 -6.34 -10.48
C ILE A 65 -3.66 -6.85 -10.19
N ASN A 66 -4.46 -7.11 -11.22
CA ASN A 66 -5.81 -7.68 -11.08
C ASN A 66 -5.80 -9.14 -10.60
N ALA A 67 -4.62 -9.79 -10.56
CA ALA A 67 -4.48 -11.08 -9.90
C ALA A 67 -4.63 -10.99 -8.38
N ILE A 68 -4.52 -9.78 -7.79
CA ILE A 68 -4.71 -9.55 -6.36
C ILE A 68 -6.20 -9.53 -6.03
N PRO A 69 -6.72 -10.51 -5.26
CA PRO A 69 -8.13 -10.54 -4.91
C PRO A 69 -8.52 -9.41 -3.96
N VAL A 70 -9.67 -8.77 -4.21
CA VAL A 70 -10.21 -7.68 -3.36
C VAL A 70 -10.37 -8.13 -1.90
N ASN A 71 -10.78 -9.38 -1.65
CA ASN A 71 -10.93 -9.90 -0.29
C ASN A 71 -9.59 -10.00 0.47
N LEU A 72 -8.47 -10.24 -0.21
CA LEU A 72 -7.13 -10.21 0.40
C LEU A 72 -6.74 -8.78 0.76
N VAL A 73 -7.01 -7.83 -0.14
CA VAL A 73 -6.78 -6.40 0.08
C VAL A 73 -7.53 -5.93 1.32
N LEU A 74 -8.84 -6.21 1.42
CA LEU A 74 -9.65 -5.83 2.58
C LEU A 74 -9.12 -6.44 3.89
N ARG A 75 -8.69 -7.70 3.86
CA ARG A 75 -8.12 -8.38 5.04
C ARG A 75 -6.84 -7.71 5.52
N LYS A 76 -5.93 -7.40 4.60
CA LYS A 76 -4.65 -6.72 4.90
C LYS A 76 -4.84 -5.26 5.31
N LEU A 77 -5.82 -4.58 4.73
CA LEU A 77 -6.18 -3.23 5.14
C LEU A 77 -6.72 -3.22 6.57
N LYS A 78 -7.55 -4.21 6.93
CA LYS A 78 -8.08 -4.34 8.28
C LYS A 78 -6.97 -4.52 9.33
N THR A 79 -5.91 -5.28 9.02
CA THR A 79 -4.79 -5.46 9.96
C THR A 79 -4.03 -4.18 10.30
N ILE A 80 -4.12 -3.14 9.46
CA ILE A 80 -3.44 -1.86 9.71
C ILE A 80 -4.39 -0.77 10.24
N ILE A 81 -5.71 -0.95 10.09
CA ILE A 81 -6.74 -0.05 10.65
C ILE A 81 -7.07 -0.39 12.10
N ASP A 82 -7.02 -1.68 12.45
CA ASP A 82 -7.39 -2.19 13.78
C ASP A 82 -6.21 -2.25 14.77
N TYR A 83 -5.03 -1.75 14.38
CA TYR A 83 -3.84 -1.61 15.23
C TYR A 83 -3.87 -0.29 15.99
#